data_AF-A0A4Q6FZH2-F1
#
_entry.id   AF-A0A4Q6FZH2-F1
#
_cell.length_a   1.000
_cell.length_b   1.000
_cell.length_c   1.000
_cell.angle_alpha   90.00
_cell.angle_beta   90.00
_cell.angle_gamma   90.00
#
_symmetry.space_group_name_H-M   'P 1'
#
loop_
_entity.id
_entity.type
_entity.pdbx_description
1 polymer ?
#
loop_
_entity_poly.entity_id
_entity_poly.type
_entity_poly.pdbx_seq_one_letter_code
_entity_poly.pdbx_strand_id
1 'polypeptide(L)'
;PYLAQRWAELGEHRLVGEARIAGMVGALELVPDKNAPGKSRRAFFDDRGRVGQLCRDKALANGLILRATNDAMLLSPPLTISRAQVDELFDKTRKALDDTAGALGMH
;
A
#
# COMPACT_ATOMS: atom_id res chain seq x y z
N PRO A 1 -1.30 9.49 -15.60
CA PRO A 1 -1.90 10.38 -14.56
C PRO A 1 -0.88 10.69 -13.46
N TYR A 2 -0.94 11.85 -12.81
CA TYR A 2 -0.01 12.17 -11.71
C TYR A 2 -0.08 11.15 -10.57
N LEU A 3 -1.29 10.70 -10.23
CA LEU A 3 -1.51 9.60 -9.29
C LEU A 3 -0.72 8.33 -9.66
N ALA A 4 -0.60 7.98 -10.94
CA ALA A 4 0.15 6.80 -11.35
C ALA A 4 1.65 6.91 -11.08
N GLN A 5 2.21 8.13 -11.15
CA GLN A 5 3.62 8.37 -10.83
C GLN A 5 3.85 8.17 -9.33
N ARG A 6 3.06 8.86 -8.49
CA ARG A 6 3.15 8.73 -7.02
C ARG A 6 2.84 7.30 -6.55
N TRP A 7 1.86 6.61 -7.17
CA TRP A 7 1.52 5.23 -6.83
C TRP A 7 2.67 4.25 -7.13
N ALA A 8 3.40 4.47 -8.24
CA ALA A 8 4.56 3.64 -8.58
C ALA A 8 5.68 3.77 -7.53
N GLU A 9 5.91 4.97 -6.98
CA GLU A 9 6.90 5.20 -5.92
C GLU A 9 6.61 4.42 -4.62
N LEU A 10 5.33 4.15 -4.30
CA LEU A 10 4.97 3.28 -3.17
C LEU A 10 5.46 1.84 -3.37
N GLY A 11 5.69 1.44 -4.62
CA GLY A 11 6.32 0.17 -5.00
C GLY A 11 7.72 -0.01 -4.45
N GLU A 12 8.40 1.06 -4.02
CA GLU A 12 9.72 0.98 -3.39
C GLU A 12 9.66 0.47 -1.95
N HIS A 13 8.52 0.59 -1.28
CA HIS A 13 8.38 0.12 0.10
C HIS A 13 8.57 -1.40 0.21
N ARG A 14 9.21 -1.88 1.28
CA ARG A 14 9.56 -3.29 1.46
C ARG A 14 8.36 -4.23 1.58
N LEU A 15 7.23 -3.72 2.08
CA LEU A 15 5.97 -4.47 2.11
C LEU A 15 5.31 -4.56 0.74
N VAL A 16 5.70 -3.78 -0.27
CA VAL A 16 4.98 -3.75 -1.56
C VAL A 16 5.73 -4.61 -2.57
N GLY A 17 5.18 -5.78 -2.88
CA GLY A 17 5.74 -6.67 -3.92
C GLY A 17 5.51 -6.11 -5.33
N GLU A 18 4.33 -5.52 -5.54
CA GLU A 18 3.90 -4.89 -6.78
C GLU A 18 2.98 -3.69 -6.51
N ALA A 19 3.25 -2.57 -7.18
CA ALA A 19 2.34 -1.43 -7.26
C ALA A 19 1.80 -1.33 -8.68
N ARG A 20 0.48 -1.42 -8.86
CA ARG A 20 -0.16 -1.37 -10.18
C ARG A 20 -1.35 -0.42 -10.18
N ILE A 21 -1.55 0.27 -11.30
CA ILE A 21 -2.59 1.29 -11.44
C ILE A 21 -3.00 1.47 -12.89
N ALA A 22 -4.30 1.66 -13.13
CA ALA A 22 -4.88 2.02 -14.42
C ALA A 22 -5.83 3.21 -14.21
N GLY A 23 -5.53 4.35 -14.84
CA GLY A 23 -6.29 5.58 -14.64
C GLY A 23 -6.26 6.03 -13.18
N MET A 24 -7.41 5.93 -12.50
CA MET A 24 -7.61 6.31 -11.09
C MET A 24 -7.89 5.10 -10.18
N VAL A 25 -7.69 3.87 -10.65
CA VAL A 25 -7.90 2.64 -9.86
C VAL A 25 -6.59 1.90 -9.74
N GLY A 26 -6.17 1.58 -8.52
CA GLY A 26 -4.88 0.94 -8.28
C GLY A 26 -4.88 -0.03 -7.09
N ALA A 27 -3.81 -0.82 -7.03
CA ALA A 27 -3.57 -1.81 -6.00
C ALA A 27 -2.08 -1.78 -5.57
N LEU A 28 -1.84 -2.05 -4.30
CA LEU A 28 -0.54 -2.46 -3.76
C LEU A 28 -0.66 -3.89 -3.23
N GLU A 29 0.14 -4.81 -3.75
CA GLU A 29 0.23 -6.17 -3.22
C GLU A 29 1.22 -6.20 -2.07
N LEU A 30 0.71 -6.51 -0.87
CA LEU A 30 1.55 -6.63 0.30
C LEU A 30 2.20 -8.02 0.35
N VAL A 31 3.50 -8.04 0.65
CA VAL A 31 4.32 -9.24 0.77
C VAL A 31 5.11 -9.23 2.08
N PRO A 32 5.51 -10.41 2.60
CA PRO A 32 6.23 -10.49 3.88
C PRO A 32 7.49 -9.66 3.97
N ASP A 33 8.31 -9.66 2.93
CA ASP A 33 9.44 -8.72 2.77
C ASP A 33 9.98 -8.84 1.34
N LYS A 34 9.83 -7.78 0.54
CA LYS A 34 10.37 -7.70 -0.83
C LYS A 34 11.90 -7.76 -0.84
N ASN A 35 12.56 -7.27 0.21
CA ASN A 35 14.00 -7.07 0.23
C ASN A 35 14.75 -8.22 0.92
N ALA A 36 14.03 -9.18 1.52
CA ALA A 36 14.66 -10.31 2.20
C ALA A 36 15.32 -11.28 1.19
N PRO A 37 16.60 -11.67 1.40
CA PRO A 37 17.27 -12.64 0.55
C PRO A 37 16.47 -13.95 0.45
N GLY A 38 16.28 -14.44 -0.78
CA GLY A 38 15.55 -15.69 -1.03
C GLY A 38 14.02 -15.59 -0.93
N LYS A 39 13.44 -14.42 -0.61
CA LYS A 39 11.99 -14.22 -0.65
C LYS A 39 11.51 -13.76 -2.02
N SER A 40 10.42 -14.37 -2.48
CA SER A 40 9.75 -14.01 -3.73
C SER A 40 8.93 -12.73 -3.55
N ARG A 41 8.96 -11.85 -4.56
CA ARG A 41 8.05 -10.68 -4.68
C ARG A 41 6.57 -11.07 -4.83
N ARG A 42 6.28 -12.37 -4.92
CA ARG A 42 4.94 -12.96 -5.00
C ARG A 42 4.63 -13.86 -3.80
N ALA A 43 5.46 -13.83 -2.76
CA ALA A 43 5.20 -14.57 -1.53
C ALA A 43 3.96 -13.99 -0.83
N PHE A 44 3.16 -14.87 -0.24
CA PHE A 44 2.05 -14.48 0.60
C PHE A 44 2.44 -14.51 2.07
N PHE A 45 1.69 -13.77 2.89
CA PHE A 45 1.68 -14.00 4.33
C PHE A 45 0.98 -15.32 4.65
N ASP A 46 1.42 -15.98 5.72
CA ASP A 46 0.85 -17.26 6.18
C ASP A 46 -0.63 -17.09 6.56
N ASP A 47 -0.96 -16.04 7.33
CA ASP A 47 -2.33 -15.64 7.63
C ASP A 47 -2.84 -14.62 6.59
N ARG A 48 -3.39 -15.16 5.50
CA ARG A 48 -3.86 -14.37 4.35
C ARG A 48 -4.89 -13.32 4.76
N GLY A 49 -4.61 -12.07 4.44
CA GLY A 49 -5.50 -10.94 4.69
C GLY A 49 -5.34 -10.28 6.05
N ARG A 50 -4.64 -10.91 7.00
CA ARG A 50 -4.38 -10.30 8.32
C ARG A 50 -3.58 -9.02 8.20
N VAL A 51 -2.55 -9.02 7.34
CA VAL A 51 -1.69 -7.86 7.11
C VAL A 51 -2.42 -6.79 6.30
N GLY A 52 -3.22 -7.20 5.31
CA GLY A 52 -4.09 -6.26 4.62
C GLY A 52 -5.07 -5.53 5.54
N GLN A 53 -5.74 -6.26 6.45
CA GLN A 53 -6.61 -5.63 7.46
C GLN A 53 -5.85 -4.67 8.36
N LEU A 54 -4.67 -5.07 8.85
CA LEU A 54 -3.81 -4.23 9.67
C LEU A 54 -3.44 -2.93 8.93
N CYS A 55 -2.98 -3.02 7.68
CA CYS A 55 -2.59 -1.86 6.89
C CYS A 55 -3.78 -0.94 6.60
N ARG A 56 -4.97 -1.50 6.34
CA ARG A 56 -6.21 -0.74 6.21
C ARG A 56 -6.53 0.04 7.48
N ASP A 57 -6.42 -0.61 8.65
CA ASP A 57 -6.76 0.02 9.92
C ASP A 57 -5.75 1.14 10.26
N LYS A 58 -4.46 0.95 9.93
CA LYS A 58 -3.44 2.02 10.02
C LYS A 58 -3.75 3.19 9.08
N ALA A 59 -4.12 2.91 7.83
CA ALA A 59 -4.52 3.96 6.89
C ALA A 59 -5.73 4.75 7.41
N LEU A 60 -6.74 4.06 7.94
CA LEU A 60 -7.93 4.68 8.51
C LEU A 60 -7.59 5.56 9.73
N ALA A 61 -6.72 5.09 10.62
CA ALA A 61 -6.22 5.88 11.75
C ALA A 61 -5.45 7.14 11.30
N ASN A 62 -4.80 7.08 10.13
CA ASN A 62 -4.11 8.21 9.50
C ASN A 62 -5.06 9.10 8.64
N GLY A 63 -6.37 8.87 8.69
CA GLY A 63 -7.36 9.65 7.95
C GLY A 63 -7.38 9.38 6.44
N LEU A 64 -7.07 8.15 6.03
CA LEU A 64 -7.17 7.67 4.64
C LEU A 64 -8.00 6.39 4.56
N ILE A 65 -8.98 6.37 3.66
CA ILE A 65 -9.74 5.15 3.37
C ILE A 65 -9.03 4.38 2.25
N LEU A 66 -8.56 3.16 2.57
CA LEU A 66 -8.16 2.15 1.60
C LEU A 66 -9.00 0.88 1.81
N ARG A 67 -9.25 0.15 0.73
CA ARG A 67 -9.92 -1.15 0.81
C ARG A 67 -8.89 -2.27 0.85
N ALA A 68 -8.99 -3.12 1.87
CA ALA A 68 -8.28 -4.39 1.89
C ALA A 68 -9.07 -5.46 1.12
N THR A 69 -8.41 -6.19 0.21
CA THR A 69 -8.91 -7.46 -0.33
C THR A 69 -7.80 -8.48 -0.17
N ASN A 70 -7.90 -9.32 0.85
CA ASN A 70 -6.74 -10.03 1.41
C ASN A 70 -5.61 -9.01 1.67
N ASP A 71 -4.39 -9.33 1.24
CA ASP A 71 -3.20 -8.50 1.43
C ASP A 71 -2.99 -7.48 0.30
N ALA A 72 -4.04 -7.14 -0.47
CA ALA A 72 -3.98 -6.10 -1.49
C ALA A 72 -4.71 -4.83 -1.04
N MET A 73 -4.01 -3.70 -1.00
CA MET A 73 -4.59 -2.38 -0.70
C MET A 73 -5.07 -1.71 -1.99
N LEU A 74 -6.37 -1.43 -2.07
CA LEU A 74 -7.02 -0.88 -3.24
C LEU A 74 -7.41 0.59 -3.02
N LEU A 75 -7.22 1.41 -4.06
CA LEU A 75 -7.73 2.78 -4.12
C LEU A 75 -8.58 3.02 -5.38
N SER A 76 -9.54 3.94 -5.26
CA SER A 76 -10.26 4.54 -6.38
C SER A 76 -10.79 5.93 -5.97
N PRO A 77 -9.92 6.95 -5.84
CA PRO A 77 -10.33 8.29 -5.41
C PRO A 77 -11.31 8.93 -6.41
N PRO A 78 -12.03 10.00 -5.98
CA PRO A 78 -12.84 10.80 -6.88
C PRO A 78 -12.03 11.33 -8.08
N LEU A 79 -12.67 11.39 -9.26
CA LEU A 79 -12.01 11.87 -10.48
C LEU A 79 -11.63 13.36 -10.43
N THR A 80 -12.18 14.10 -9.47
CA THR A 80 -11.91 15.52 -9.21
C THR A 80 -10.71 15.76 -8.29
N ILE A 81 -9.99 14.70 -7.89
CA ILE A 81 -8.84 14.81 -6.97
C ILE A 81 -7.74 15.71 -7.56
N SER A 82 -7.28 16.67 -6.75
CA SER A 82 -6.18 17.57 -7.10
C SER A 82 -4.81 16.91 -6.90
N ARG A 83 -3.75 17.50 -7.47
CA ARG A 83 -2.38 17.02 -7.25
C ARG A 83 -1.97 17.04 -5.77
N ALA A 84 -2.30 18.11 -5.05
CA ALA A 84 -2.01 18.21 -3.61
C ALA A 84 -2.70 17.10 -2.79
N GLN A 85 -3.94 16.74 -3.14
CA GLN A 85 -4.64 15.61 -2.50
C GLN A 85 -4.05 14.26 -2.90
N VAL A 86 -3.50 14.13 -4.11
CA VAL A 86 -2.73 12.93 -4.51
C VAL A 86 -1.47 12.80 -3.67
N ASP A 87 -0.77 13.90 -3.39
CA ASP A 87 0.42 13.88 -2.52
C ASP A 87 0.06 13.55 -1.08
N GLU A 88 -1.02 14.12 -0.55
CA GLU A 88 -1.53 13.76 0.79
C GLU A 88 -1.92 12.28 0.87
N LEU A 89 -2.59 11.75 -0.17
CA LEU A 89 -2.93 10.34 -0.27
C LEU A 89 -1.66 9.48 -0.28
N PHE A 90 -0.65 9.87 -1.04
CA PHE A 90 0.63 9.17 -1.09
C PHE A 90 1.30 9.15 0.29
N ASP A 91 1.41 10.29 0.95
CA ASP A 91 2.08 10.41 2.26
C ASP A 91 1.36 9.56 3.31
N LYS A 92 0.02 9.60 3.34
CA LYS A 92 -0.79 8.78 4.25
C LYS A 92 -0.67 7.29 3.93
N THR A 93 -0.62 6.91 2.66
CA THR A 93 -0.43 5.51 2.25
C THR A 93 0.96 5.03 2.68
N ARG A 94 2.00 5.83 2.45
CA ARG A 94 3.37 5.50 2.86
C ARG A 94 3.48 5.36 4.37
N LYS A 95 2.91 6.29 5.13
CA LYS A 95 2.86 6.20 6.60
C LYS A 95 2.14 4.93 7.07
N ALA A 96 1.01 4.56 6.45
CA ALA A 96 0.31 3.34 6.81
C ALA A 96 1.16 2.07 6.55
N LEU A 97 1.92 2.06 5.46
CA LEU A 97 2.86 0.98 5.15
C LEU A 97 4.01 0.92 6.18
N ASP A 98 4.59 2.07 6.54
CA ASP A 98 5.66 2.15 7.55
C ASP A 98 5.14 1.71 8.93
N ASP A 99 3.97 2.16 9.35
CA ASP A 99 3.32 1.78 10.62
C ASP A 99 2.98 0.27 10.65
N THR A 100 2.61 -0.31 9.50
CA THR A 100 2.37 -1.75 9.35
C THR A 100 3.68 -2.53 9.44
N ALA A 101 4.73 -2.08 8.76
CA ALA A 101 6.06 -2.70 8.82
C ALA A 101 6.59 -2.69 10.26
N GLY A 102 6.47 -1.57 10.97
CA GLY A 102 6.85 -1.45 12.38
C GLY A 102 6.06 -2.42 13.27
N ALA A 103 4.75 -2.57 13.05
CA ALA A 103 3.93 -3.53 13.80
C ALA A 103 4.29 -4.99 13.52
N LEU A 104 4.90 -5.28 12.37
CA LEU A 104 5.44 -6.60 12.01
C LEU A 104 6.90 -6.80 12.46
N GLY A 105 7.52 -5.81 13.12
CA GLY A 105 8.92 -5.86 13.56
C GLY A 105 9.93 -5.70 12.41
N MET A 106 9.53 -5.08 11.31
CA MET A 106 10.38 -4.85 10.13
C MET A 106 11.01 -3.46 10.22
N HIS A 107 12.34 -3.39 10.32
CA HIS A 107 13.14 -2.16 10.31
C HIS A 107 13.98 -2.06 9.04
#